data_AF-A0A926AUI5-F1
#
_entry.id   AF-A0A926AUI5-F1
#
_cell.length_a   1.000
_cell.length_b   1.000
_cell.length_c   1.000
_cell.angle_alpha   90.00
_cell.angle_beta   90.00
_cell.angle_gamma   90.00
#
_symmetry.space_group_name_H-M   'P 1'
#
loop_
_entity.id
_entity.type
_entity.pdbx_description
1 polymer ?
#
loop_
_entity_poly.entity_id
_entity_poly.type
_entity_poly.pdbx_seq_one_letter_code
_entity_poly.pdbx_strand_id
1 'polypeptide(L)' 'MSSLRLALFVCLIVTTVAHAADKPNVVFILADDLGFSDLGCYGGEIETPNLDKLAANGLRYSQF' A
#
# COMPACT_ATOMS: atom_id res chain seq x y z
N MET A 1 11.06 28.24 23.83
CA MET A 1 11.32 27.03 24.65
C MET A 1 10.12 26.08 24.71
N SER A 2 8.87 26.56 24.65
CA SER A 2 7.65 25.73 24.64
C SER A 2 7.41 24.97 23.32
N SER A 3 7.69 25.59 22.18
CA SER A 3 7.52 25.00 20.83
C SER A 3 8.47 23.82 20.56
N LEU A 4 9.70 23.86 21.06
CA LEU A 4 10.67 22.76 20.92
C LEU A 4 10.25 21.53 21.73
N ARG A 5 9.70 21.74 22.94
CA ARG A 5 9.18 20.65 23.78
C ARG A 5 7.96 19.98 23.15
N LEU A 6 7.08 20.77 22.54
CA LEU A 6 5.90 20.25 21.83
C LEU A 6 6.32 19.42 20.60
N ALA A 7 7.27 19.92 19.81
CA ALA A 7 7.80 19.19 18.66
C ALA A 7 8.46 17.85 19.08
N LEU A 8 9.22 17.85 20.18
CA LEU A 8 9.83 16.63 20.71
C LEU A 8 8.77 15.61 21.17
N PHE A 9 7.71 16.09 21.83
CA PHE A 9 6.63 15.25 22.33
C PHE A 9 5.83 14.62 21.19
N VAL A 10 5.52 15.41 20.14
CA VAL A 10 4.87 14.90 18.92
C VAL A 10 5.75 13.87 18.21
N CYS A 11 7.05 14.14 18.08
CA CYS A 11 8.00 13.21 17.45
C CYS A 11 8.03 11.86 18.20
N LEU A 12 8.06 11.89 19.53
CA LEU A 12 8.07 10.69 20.36
C LEU A 12 6.80 9.84 20.19
N ILE A 13 5.63 10.48 20.08
CA ILE A 13 4.35 9.79 19.82
C ILE A 13 4.33 9.16 18.42
N VAL A 14 4.89 9.83 17.41
CA VAL A 14 4.91 9.30 16.04
C VAL A 14 5.79 8.05 15.94
N THR A 15 6.91 7.99 16.67
CA THR A 15 7.81 6.83 16.63
C THR A 15 7.25 5.56 17.27
N THR A 16 6.31 5.65 18.21
CA THR A 16 5.73 4.45 18.86
C THR A 16 4.61 3.80 18.04
N VAL A 17 3.98 4.53 17.13
CA VAL A 17 2.86 4.04 16.32
C VAL A 17 3.35 3.37 15.02
N ALA A 18 4.57 3.68 14.57
CA ALA A 18 5.11 3.22 13.29
C ALA A 18 5.91 1.90 13.36
N HIS A 19 5.57 0.97 14.27
CA HIS A 19 6.27 -0.32 14.35
C HIS A 19 5.65 -1.31 13.36
N ALA A 20 6.35 -1.59 12.25
CA ALA A 20 6.03 -2.71 11.39
C ALA A 20 6.18 -4.04 12.17
N ALA A 21 5.43 -5.07 11.80
CA ALA A 21 5.63 -6.39 12.40
C ALA A 21 7.05 -6.90 12.05
N ASP A 22 7.77 -7.44 13.05
CA ASP A 22 9.12 -8.01 12.86
C ASP A 22 9.14 -9.10 11.77
N LYS A 23 7.99 -9.76 11.59
CA LYS A 23 7.74 -10.72 10.52
C LYS A 23 6.37 -10.45 9.89
N PRO A 24 6.30 -9.73 8.76
CA PRO A 24 5.03 -9.50 8.08
C PRO A 24 4.46 -10.81 7.52
N ASN A 25 3.14 -10.89 7.45
CA ASN A 25 2.48 -11.97 6.71
C ASN A 25 2.65 -11.72 5.22
N VAL A 26 2.98 -12.77 4.45
CA VAL A 26 3.07 -12.71 3.00
C VAL A 26 1.91 -13.51 2.42
N VAL A 27 1.07 -12.85 1.63
CA VAL A 27 -0.04 -13.47 0.88
C VAL A 27 0.28 -13.36 -0.59
N PHE A 28 0.45 -14.51 -1.26
CA PHE A 28 0.64 -14.56 -2.71
C PHE A 28 -0.66 -14.97 -3.37
N ILE A 29 -1.17 -14.11 -4.25
CA ILE A 29 -2.40 -14.34 -5.01
C ILE A 29 -1.99 -14.54 -6.46
N LEU A 30 -2.26 -15.72 -6.99
CA LEU A 30 -2.04 -16.06 -8.40
C LEU A 30 -3.39 -16.21 -9.07
N ALA A 31 -3.61 -15.47 -10.16
CA ALA A 31 -4.75 -15.65 -11.04
C ALA A 31 -4.26 -16.31 -12.33
N ASP A 32 -4.95 -17.37 -12.75
CA ASP A 32 -4.67 -18.05 -14.02
C ASP A 32 -5.31 -17.28 -15.18
N ASP A 33 -4.65 -17.25 -16.33
CA ASP A 33 -5.11 -16.60 -17.57
C ASP A 33 -5.59 -15.13 -17.44
N LEU A 34 -5.13 -14.39 -16.42
CA LEU A 34 -5.47 -12.98 -16.24
C LEU A 34 -4.62 -12.08 -17.14
N GLY A 35 -5.25 -11.44 -18.12
CA GLY A 35 -4.62 -10.52 -19.04
C GLY A 35 -4.37 -9.14 -18.44
N PHE A 36 -3.39 -8.42 -19.00
CA PHE A 36 -3.07 -7.06 -18.57
C PHE A 36 -4.25 -6.09 -18.76
N SER A 37 -4.99 -6.23 -19.86
CA SER A 37 -6.16 -5.40 -20.19
C SER A 37 -7.41 -5.74 -19.38
N ASP A 38 -7.37 -6.77 -18.54
CA ASP A 38 -8.55 -7.19 -17.76
C ASP A 38 -8.71 -6.38 -16.48
N LEU A 39 -7.65 -5.72 -16.00
CA LEU A 39 -7.68 -4.98 -14.74
C LEU A 39 -7.97 -3.49 -14.97
N GLY A 40 -8.90 -2.94 -14.21
CA GLY A 40 -9.23 -1.50 -14.24
C GLY A 40 -8.00 -0.63 -13.96
N CYS A 41 -7.13 -1.06 -13.05
CA CYS A 41 -5.87 -0.37 -12.76
C CYS A 41 -4.87 -0.35 -13.93
N TYR A 42 -5.09 -1.08 -15.01
CA TYR A 42 -4.33 -0.99 -16.26
C TYR A 42 -5.12 -0.39 -17.43
N GLY A 43 -6.31 0.16 -17.16
CA GLY A 43 -7.20 0.73 -18.18
C GLY A 43 -8.20 -0.27 -18.78
N GLY A 44 -8.36 -1.44 -18.16
CA GLY A 44 -9.38 -2.42 -18.53
C GLY A 44 -10.81 -1.93 -18.26
N GLU A 45 -11.78 -2.53 -18.96
CA GLU A 45 -13.20 -2.19 -18.82
C GLU A 45 -13.91 -2.96 -17.69
N ILE A 46 -13.28 -4.02 -17.17
CA ILE A 46 -13.84 -4.83 -16.08
C ILE A 46 -13.64 -4.10 -14.75
N GLU A 47 -14.72 -3.98 -13.97
CA GLU A 47 -14.65 -3.39 -12.63
C GLU A 47 -13.89 -4.32 -11.68
N THR A 48 -12.68 -3.90 -11.28
CA THR A 48 -11.81 -4.66 -10.35
C THR A 48 -11.51 -3.87 -9.07
N PRO A 49 -12.51 -3.38 -8.34
CA PRO A 49 -12.33 -2.34 -7.32
C PRO A 49 -11.41 -2.74 -6.16
N ASN A 50 -11.28 -4.04 -5.86
CA ASN A 50 -10.36 -4.51 -4.81
C ASN A 50 -8.90 -4.52 -5.29
N LEU A 51 -8.66 -4.91 -6.54
CA LEU A 51 -7.33 -4.89 -7.15
C LEU A 51 -6.89 -3.46 -7.47
N ASP A 52 -7.84 -2.60 -7.87
CA ASP A 52 -7.58 -1.18 -8.10
C ASP A 52 -7.16 -0.46 -6.82
N LYS A 53 -7.85 -0.73 -5.71
CA LYS A 53 -7.46 -0.23 -4.38
C LYS A 53 -6.09 -0.76 -3.96
N LEU A 54 -5.79 -2.04 -4.22
CA LEU A 54 -4.48 -2.61 -3.89
C LEU A 54 -3.36 -1.92 -4.67
N ALA A 55 -3.57 -1.70 -5.98
CA ALA A 55 -2.62 -1.00 -6.83
C ALA A 55 -2.44 0.47 -6.43
N ALA A 56 -3.52 1.18 -6.04
CA ALA A 56 -3.47 2.58 -5.61
C ALA A 56 -2.78 2.77 -4.25
N ASN A 57 -2.84 1.78 -3.36
CA ASN A 57 -2.23 1.82 -2.03
C ASN A 57 -0.87 1.10 -1.96
N GLY A 58 -0.33 0.70 -3.11
CA GLY A 58 0.87 -0.13 -3.19
C GLY A 58 1.76 0.24 -4.37
N LEU A 59 2.50 -0.76 -4.83
CA LEU A 59 3.30 -0.68 -6.04
C LEU A 59 2.57 -1.39 -7.18
N ARG A 60 2.58 -0.78 -8.37
CA ARG A 60 2.00 -1.34 -9.59
C ARG A 60 3.10 -1.44 -10.66
N TYR A 61 3.28 -2.62 -11.22
CA TYR A 61 4.22 -2.86 -12.32
C TYR A 61 3.51 -2.74 -13.67
N SER A 62 4.14 -2.08 -14.65
CA SER A 62 3.52 -1.86 -15.97
C SER A 62 4.42 -2.27 -17.15
N GLN A 63 5.53 -2.96 -16.86
CA GLN A 63 6.46 -3.53 -17.83
C GLN A 63 6.86 -4.92 -17.35
N PHE A 64 6.99 -5.88 -18.27
CA PHE A 64 7.31 -7.30 -18.02
C PHE A 64 8.47 -7.74 -18.90
#